data_AF-A0A7W8JL07-F1
#
_entry.id   AF-A0A7W8JL07-F1
#
_cell.length_a   1.000
_cell.length_b   1.000
_cell.length_c   1.000
_cell.angle_alpha   90.00
_cell.angle_beta   90.00
_cell.angle_gamma   90.00
#
_symmetry.space_group_name_H-M   'P 1'
#
loop_
_entity.id
_entity.type
_entity.pdbx_description
1 polymer ?
#
loop_
_entity_poly.entity_id
_entity_poly.type
_entity_poly.pdbx_seq_one_letter_code
_entity_poly.pdbx_strand_id
1 'polypeptide(L)'
;MGRFVIVAYTPKPGKEEQLLAAVKKHLDVLAAEDLITDRPGYVMRAVDGSIVEVFEWRSAAAIAQAHTNAAVGALWAEFGAACDYTPLARLKESQQMFAEFDAIAL
;
A
#
# COMPACT_ATOMS: atom_id res chain seq x y z
N MET A 1 -11.99 6.94 15.07
CA MET A 1 -12.32 7.31 13.69
C MET A 1 -11.31 6.66 12.77
N GLY A 2 -11.79 6.09 11.66
CA GLY A 2 -10.94 5.45 10.66
C GLY A 2 -10.00 6.44 9.97
N ARG A 3 -8.91 5.92 9.38
CA ARG A 3 -7.87 6.71 8.73
C ARG A 3 -7.58 6.13 7.36
N PHE A 4 -8.02 6.83 6.31
CA PHE A 4 -7.63 6.50 4.95
C PHE A 4 -6.17 6.86 4.70
N VAL A 5 -5.49 5.96 4.01
CA VAL A 5 -4.12 6.13 3.55
C VAL A 5 -4.09 5.93 2.04
N ILE A 6 -3.35 6.80 1.36
CA ILE A 6 -2.94 6.63 -0.02
C ILE A 6 -1.42 6.52 0.02
N VAL A 7 -0.90 5.38 -0.41
CA VAL A 7 0.53 5.07 -0.37
C VAL A 7 1.02 4.70 -1.76
N ALA A 8 2.22 5.13 -2.10
CA ALA A 8 2.89 4.77 -3.35
C ALA A 8 4.16 3.96 -3.05
N TYR A 9 4.31 2.86 -3.78
CA TYR A 9 5.41 1.92 -3.70
C TYR A 9 6.14 1.92 -5.04
N THR A 10 7.38 2.38 -5.07
CA THR A 10 8.19 2.33 -6.29
C THR A 10 9.03 1.05 -6.26
N PRO A 11 8.83 0.10 -7.19
CA PRO A 11 9.57 -1.15 -7.18
C PRO A 11 11.07 -0.88 -7.38
N LYS A 12 11.89 -1.65 -6.67
CA LYS A 12 13.32 -1.73 -6.95
C LYS A 12 13.54 -2.45 -8.29
N PRO A 13 14.66 -2.23 -8.99
CA PRO A 13 14.89 -2.84 -10.31
C PRO A 13 14.73 -4.36 -10.29
N GLY A 14 13.81 -4.89 -11.11
CA GLY A 14 13.54 -6.33 -11.21
C GLY A 14 12.76 -6.91 -10.03
N LYS A 15 12.09 -6.06 -9.22
CA LYS A 15 11.28 -6.46 -8.06
C LYS A 15 9.79 -6.23 -8.22
N GLU A 16 9.33 -6.00 -9.44
CA GLU A 16 7.94 -5.67 -9.78
C GLU A 16 6.98 -6.78 -9.34
N GLU A 17 7.30 -8.04 -9.65
CA GLU A 17 6.47 -9.19 -9.27
C GLU A 17 6.44 -9.40 -7.74
N GLN A 18 7.57 -9.22 -7.06
CA GLN A 18 7.64 -9.36 -5.60
C GLN A 18 6.84 -8.25 -4.90
N LEU A 19 6.88 -7.02 -5.43
CA LEU A 19 6.04 -5.94 -4.94
C LEU A 19 4.56 -6.28 -5.13
N LEU A 20 4.15 -6.73 -6.31
CA LEU A 20 2.75 -7.10 -6.56
C LEU A 20 2.28 -8.24 -5.65
N ALA A 21 3.12 -9.24 -5.40
CA ALA A 21 2.83 -10.32 -4.45
C ALA A 21 2.66 -9.79 -3.02
N ALA A 22 3.49 -8.82 -2.60
CA ALA A 22 3.39 -8.18 -1.29
C ALA A 22 2.12 -7.32 -1.14
N VAL A 23 1.73 -6.60 -2.19
CA VAL A 23 0.50 -5.80 -2.20
C VAL A 23 -0.73 -6.69 -2.18
N LYS A 24 -0.75 -7.79 -2.96
CA LYS A 24 -1.88 -8.72 -3.02
C LYS A 24 -2.29 -9.28 -1.65
N LYS A 25 -1.31 -9.54 -0.78
CA LYS A 25 -1.54 -10.09 0.57
C LYS A 25 -1.73 -9.01 1.65
N HIS A 26 -1.53 -7.74 1.33
CA HIS A 26 -1.43 -6.67 2.33
C HIS A 26 -2.69 -6.55 3.17
N LEU A 27 -3.84 -6.32 2.53
CA LEU A 27 -5.10 -6.12 3.23
C LEU A 27 -5.57 -7.38 3.96
N ASP A 28 -5.33 -8.57 3.40
CA ASP A 28 -5.66 -9.84 4.05
C ASP A 28 -4.90 -10.00 5.38
N VAL A 29 -3.61 -9.67 5.40
CA VAL A 29 -2.81 -9.70 6.64
C VAL A 29 -3.32 -8.67 7.64
N LEU A 30 -3.61 -7.44 7.21
CA LEU A 30 -4.12 -6.41 8.12
C LEU A 30 -5.51 -6.74 8.67
N ALA A 31 -6.37 -7.36 7.86
CA ALA A 31 -7.71 -7.78 8.26
C ALA A 31 -7.65 -8.93 9.27
N ALA A 32 -6.78 -9.91 9.05
CA ALA A 32 -6.57 -11.02 9.98
C ALA A 32 -6.13 -10.56 11.39
N GLU A 33 -5.43 -9.42 11.45
CA GLU A 33 -4.97 -8.79 12.69
C GLU A 33 -5.94 -7.73 13.26
N ASP A 34 -7.15 -7.60 12.68
CA ASP A 34 -8.21 -6.65 13.08
C ASP A 34 -7.83 -5.14 12.97
N LEU A 35 -6.87 -4.81 12.10
CA LEU A 35 -6.27 -3.47 12.03
C LEU A 35 -6.97 -2.51 11.05
N ILE A 36 -7.64 -3.06 10.04
CA ILE A 36 -8.37 -2.30 9.01
C ILE A 36 -9.87 -2.52 9.12
N THR A 37 -10.65 -1.68 8.44
CA THR A 37 -12.10 -1.87 8.34
C THR A 37 -12.45 -2.85 7.21
N ASP A 38 -13.72 -3.24 7.11
CA ASP A 38 -14.22 -4.09 6.02
C ASP A 38 -14.43 -3.32 4.70
N ARG A 39 -14.03 -2.04 4.64
CA ARG A 39 -14.15 -1.25 3.41
C ARG A 39 -13.11 -1.75 2.39
N PRO A 40 -13.50 -1.89 1.11
CA PRO A 40 -12.59 -2.38 0.09
C PRO A 40 -11.42 -1.40 -0.09
N GLY A 41 -10.23 -1.96 -0.26
CA GLY A 41 -9.09 -1.19 -0.77
C GLY A 41 -9.03 -1.18 -2.28
N TYR A 42 -8.23 -0.28 -2.83
CA TYR A 42 -8.00 -0.15 -4.26
C TYR A 42 -6.52 -0.13 -4.55
N VAL A 43 -6.10 -0.86 -5.57
CA VAL A 43 -4.72 -0.84 -6.06
C VAL A 43 -4.70 -0.46 -7.53
N MET A 44 -3.77 0.43 -7.87
CA MET A 44 -3.60 0.99 -9.20
C MET A 44 -2.12 1.18 -9.50
N ARG A 45 -1.77 1.50 -10.75
CA ARG A 45 -0.39 1.66 -11.20
C ARG A 45 -0.16 3.03 -11.82
N ALA A 46 0.93 3.66 -11.42
CA ALA A 46 1.43 4.88 -12.03
C ALA A 46 2.21 4.59 -13.31
N VAL A 47 2.35 5.62 -14.14
CA VAL A 47 3.06 5.57 -15.43
C VAL A 47 4.53 5.19 -15.28
N ASP A 48 5.14 5.49 -14.13
CA ASP A 48 6.52 5.12 -13.80
C ASP A 48 6.68 3.68 -13.27
N GLY A 49 5.57 2.92 -13.20
CA GLY A 49 5.54 1.57 -12.68
C GLY A 49 5.32 1.47 -11.17
N SER A 50 5.26 2.58 -10.44
CA SER A 50 4.92 2.58 -9.01
C SER A 50 3.50 2.04 -8.79
N ILE A 51 3.31 1.32 -7.69
CA ILE A 51 2.01 0.83 -7.26
C ILE A 51 1.41 1.80 -6.26
N VAL A 52 0.16 2.19 -6.46
CA VAL A 52 -0.59 3.04 -5.53
C VAL A 52 -1.69 2.21 -4.88
N GLU A 53 -1.78 2.27 -3.56
CA GLU A 53 -2.80 1.57 -2.79
C GLU A 53 -3.58 2.56 -1.90
N VAL A 54 -4.89 2.39 -1.88
CA VAL A 54 -5.82 3.10 -1.00
C VAL A 54 -6.50 2.11 -0.08
N PHE A 55 -6.40 2.34 1.22
CA PHE A 55 -7.08 1.53 2.22
C PHE A 55 -7.36 2.32 3.50
N GLU A 56 -8.11 1.73 4.42
CA GLU A 56 -8.50 2.40 5.66
C GLU A 56 -8.10 1.61 6.91
N TRP A 57 -7.30 2.24 7.77
CA TRP A 57 -7.10 1.75 9.13
C TRP A 57 -8.33 1.98 9.99
N ARG A 58 -8.61 1.03 10.89
CA ARG A 58 -9.71 1.13 11.86
C ARG A 58 -9.60 2.37 12.75
N SER A 59 -8.37 2.72 13.16
CA SER A 59 -8.10 3.89 13.99
C SER A 59 -6.61 4.25 14.06
N ALA A 60 -6.27 5.38 14.70
CA ALA A 60 -4.88 5.70 15.03
C ALA A 60 -4.24 4.69 16.00
N ALA A 61 -5.03 4.06 16.89
CA ALA A 61 -4.54 3.02 17.78
C ALA A 61 -4.19 1.73 17.00
N ALA A 62 -4.96 1.40 15.96
CA ALA A 62 -4.66 0.27 15.07
C ALA A 62 -3.33 0.49 14.32
N ILE A 63 -3.05 1.72 13.87
CA ILE A 63 -1.75 2.07 13.28
C ILE A 63 -0.62 1.84 14.31
N ALA A 64 -0.78 2.31 15.54
CA ALA A 64 0.23 2.09 16.59
C ALA A 64 0.45 0.60 16.89
N GLN A 65 -0.62 -0.20 16.94
CA GLN A 65 -0.55 -1.65 17.13
C GLN A 65 0.18 -2.35 15.97
N ALA A 66 -0.05 -1.90 14.73
CA ALA A 66 0.60 -2.44 13.54
C ALA A 66 2.14 -2.38 13.63
N HIS A 67 2.69 -1.31 14.22
CA HIS A 67 4.15 -1.14 14.39
C HIS A 67 4.81 -2.17 15.32
N THR A 68 4.03 -2.82 16.20
CA THR A 68 4.51 -3.87 17.10
C THR A 68 3.99 -5.26 16.72
N ASN A 69 3.20 -5.37 15.66
CA ASN A 69 2.60 -6.62 15.23
C ASN A 69 3.60 -7.44 14.39
N ALA A 70 3.80 -8.70 14.75
CA ALA A 70 4.79 -9.57 14.10
C ALA A 70 4.42 -9.91 12.64
N ALA A 71 3.14 -10.15 12.34
CA ALA A 71 2.67 -10.44 10.99
C ALA A 71 2.83 -9.21 10.08
N VAL A 72 2.50 -8.03 10.59
CA VAL A 72 2.72 -6.76 9.89
C VAL A 72 4.22 -6.50 9.67
N GLY A 73 5.05 -6.74 10.69
CA GLY A 73 6.50 -6.58 10.57
C GLY A 73 7.10 -7.48 9.48
N ALA A 74 6.66 -8.74 9.40
CA ALA A 74 7.08 -9.66 8.34
C ALA A 74 6.63 -9.18 6.95
N LEU A 75 5.38 -8.72 6.83
CA LEU A 75 4.87 -8.13 5.59
C LEU A 75 5.68 -6.89 5.16
N TRP A 76 5.96 -5.97 6.08
CA TRP A 76 6.73 -4.75 5.78
C TRP A 76 8.18 -5.04 5.43
N ALA A 77 8.77 -6.12 5.95
CA ALA A 77 10.08 -6.59 5.51
C ALA A 77 10.08 -7.01 4.04
N GLU A 78 9.01 -7.65 3.56
CA GLU A 78 8.86 -8.00 2.14
C GLU A 78 8.70 -6.75 1.27
N PHE A 79 7.89 -5.77 1.70
CA PHE A 79 7.82 -4.46 1.05
C PHE A 79 9.19 -3.78 1.00
N GLY A 80 9.91 -3.73 2.13
CA GLY A 80 11.24 -3.11 2.20
C GLY A 80 12.29 -3.79 1.30
N ALA A 81 12.14 -5.10 1.04
CA ALA A 81 12.98 -5.81 0.09
C ALA A 81 12.61 -5.53 -1.38
N ALA A 82 11.33 -5.24 -1.67
CA ALA A 82 10.81 -5.11 -3.01
C ALA A 82 10.71 -3.66 -3.54
N CYS A 83 10.49 -2.68 -2.68
CA CYS A 83 10.20 -1.31 -3.08
C CYS A 83 10.80 -0.25 -2.14
N ASP A 84 10.77 0.99 -2.60
CA ASP A 84 10.89 2.18 -1.77
C ASP A 84 9.51 2.84 -1.62
N TYR A 85 9.27 3.44 -0.45
CA TYR A 85 8.06 4.22 -0.20
C TYR A 85 8.23 5.62 -0.80
N THR A 86 7.35 5.96 -1.75
CA THR A 86 7.43 7.23 -2.48
C THR A 86 6.31 8.15 -2.01
N PRO A 87 6.60 9.42 -1.64
CA PRO A 87 5.55 10.39 -1.36
C PRO A 87 4.62 10.52 -2.58
N LEU A 88 3.30 10.47 -2.35
CA LEU A 88 2.30 10.56 -3.43
C LEU A 88 2.52 11.78 -4.34
N ALA A 89 2.96 12.90 -3.76
CA ALA A 89 3.29 14.13 -4.49
C ALA A 89 4.45 14.00 -5.50
N ARG A 90 5.25 12.93 -5.44
CA ARG A 90 6.32 12.68 -6.42
C ARG A 90 5.82 11.94 -7.66
N LEU A 91 4.62 11.34 -7.61
CA LEU A 91 4.01 10.76 -8.80
C LEU A 91 3.55 11.89 -9.73
N LYS A 92 3.76 11.71 -11.03
CA LYS A 92 3.46 12.73 -12.05
C LYS A 92 1.97 13.07 -12.08
N GLU A 93 1.14 12.06 -11.88
CA GLU A 93 -0.31 12.09 -11.93
C GLU A 93 -0.88 12.93 -10.78
N SER A 94 -0.24 12.87 -9.61
CA SER A 94 -0.62 13.67 -8.42
C SER A 94 -0.41 15.18 -8.59
N GLN A 95 0.23 15.63 -9.67
CA GLN A 95 0.37 17.05 -10.00
C GLN A 95 -0.79 17.58 -10.86
N GLN A 96 -1.69 16.71 -11.31
CA GLN A 96 -2.85 17.09 -12.09
C GLN A 96 -4.05 17.40 -11.18
N MET A 97 -5.02 18.15 -11.71
CA MET A 97 -6.28 18.41 -11.01
C MET A 97 -7.04 17.10 -10.72
N PHE A 98 -6.96 16.14 -11.65
CA PHE A 98 -7.49 14.80 -11.52
C PHE A 98 -6.34 13.82 -11.75
N ALA A 99 -5.91 13.14 -10.69
CA ALA A 99 -4.88 12.12 -10.78
C ALA A 99 -5.50 10.81 -11.27
N GLU A 100 -5.07 10.36 -12.44
CA GLU A 100 -5.52 9.12 -13.07
C GLU A 100 -4.41 8.08 -12.97
N PHE A 101 -4.76 6.82 -12.70
CA PHE A 101 -3.83 5.71 -12.60
C PHE A 101 -4.41 4.50 -13.31
N ASP A 102 -3.54 3.62 -13.81
CA ASP A 102 -3.97 2.42 -14.52
C ASP A 102 -4.55 1.38 -13.54
N ALA A 103 -5.68 0.79 -13.91
CA ALA A 103 -6.24 -0.34 -13.19
C ALA A 103 -5.31 -1.56 -13.29
N ILE A 104 -5.15 -2.30 -12.19
CA ILE A 104 -4.40 -3.55 -12.18
C ILE A 104 -5.25 -4.67 -11.57
N ALA A 105 -5.10 -5.87 -12.09
CA ALA A 105 -5.69 -7.07 -11.50
C ALA A 105 -4.68 -7.70 -10.53
N LEU A 106 -5.10 -7.88 -9.28
CA LEU A 106 -4.32 -8.58 -8.24
C LEU A 106 -4.93 -9.95 -7.95
#